data_AF-A0A1C2Y227-F1
#
_entry.id   AF-A0A1C2Y227-F1
#
_cell.length_a   1.000
_cell.length_b   1.000
_cell.length_c   1.000
_cell.angle_alpha   90.00
_cell.angle_beta   90.00
_cell.angle_gamma   90.00
#
_symmetry.space_group_name_H-M   'P 1'
#
loop_
_entity.id
_entity.type
_entity.pdbx_description
1 polymer ?
#
loop_
_entity_poly.entity_id
_entity_poly.type
_entity_poly.pdbx_seq_one_letter_code
_entity_poly.pdbx_strand_id
1 'polypeptide(L)' 'MRLKELTPFGVKVKQELLEIRMTQSEFCELHNIPMNRFSEILYGSRPGTKYRDLIAAVLDIKEAA' A
#
# COMPACT_ATOMS: atom_id res chain seq x y z
N MET A 1 -6.92 -19.25 -9.91
CA MET A 1 -6.21 -18.06 -9.39
C MET A 1 -6.28 -18.10 -7.87
N ARG A 2 -5.15 -18.10 -7.17
CA ARG A 2 -5.14 -18.02 -5.70
C ARG A 2 -5.50 -16.57 -5.34
N LEU A 3 -6.59 -16.36 -4.59
CA LEU A 3 -6.90 -15.05 -4.02
C LEU A 3 -5.75 -14.72 -3.06
N LYS A 4 -4.85 -13.83 -3.46
CA LYS A 4 -3.84 -13.33 -2.54
C LYS A 4 -4.60 -12.52 -1.49
N GLU A 5 -4.51 -12.94 -0.24
CA GLU A 5 -5.11 -12.20 0.87
C GLU A 5 -4.28 -10.94 1.13
N LEU A 6 -4.96 -9.83 1.39
CA LEU A 6 -4.29 -8.60 1.80
C LEU A 6 -3.64 -8.83 3.16
N THR A 7 -2.44 -8.30 3.33
CA THR A 7 -1.83 -8.19 4.65
C THR A 7 -2.63 -7.20 5.51
N PRO A 8 -2.50 -7.22 6.85
CA PRO A 8 -3.10 -6.20 7.71
C PRO A 8 -2.72 -4.78 7.28
N PHE A 9 -1.45 -4.59 6.88
CA PHE A 9 -0.99 -3.34 6.27
C PHE A 9 -1.77 -3.00 5.00
N GLY A 10 -1.91 -3.97 4.08
CA GLY A 10 -2.61 -3.76 2.82
C GLY A 10 -4.11 -3.48 2.96
N VAL A 11 -4.76 -4.01 3.99
CA VAL A 11 -6.15 -3.64 4.34
C VAL A 11 -6.20 -2.19 4.78
N LYS A 12 -5.31 -1.77 5.68
CA LYS A 12 -5.27 -0.41 6.21
C LYS A 12 -4.97 0.63 5.13
N VAL A 13 -4.01 0.34 4.24
CA VAL A 13 -3.74 1.18 3.06
C VAL A 13 -4.99 1.39 2.22
N LYS A 14 -5.77 0.34 1.94
CA LYS A 14 -7.00 0.49 1.16
C LYS A 14 -8.07 1.30 1.90
N GLN A 15 -8.15 1.19 3.22
CA GLN A 15 -9.07 2.01 4.03
C GLN A 15 -8.69 3.49 3.93
N GLU A 16 -7.43 3.84 4.16
CA GLU A 16 -6.96 5.23 4.06
C GLU A 16 -7.18 5.82 2.67
N LEU A 17 -6.88 5.05 1.61
CA LEU A 17 -7.17 5.47 0.23
C LEU A 17 -8.65 5.76 0.00
N LEU A 18 -9.55 4.98 0.61
CA LEU A 18 -10.99 5.22 0.53
C LEU A 18 -11.40 6.50 1.29
N GLU A 19 -10.82 6.73 2.47
CA GLU A 19 -11.08 7.96 3.26
C GLU A 19 -10.70 9.22 2.49
N ILE A 20 -9.57 9.21 1.77
CA ILE A 20 -9.12 10.33 0.95
C ILE A 20 -9.69 10.31 -0.49
N ARG A 21 -10.60 9.38 -0.80
CA ARG A 21 -11.21 9.18 -2.14
C ARG A 21 -10.19 9.11 -3.28
N MET A 22 -9.06 8.44 -3.04
CA MET A 22 -7.99 8.27 -4.01
C MET A 22 -7.91 6.81 -4.45
N THR A 23 -7.80 6.58 -5.76
CA THR A 23 -7.58 5.24 -6.29
C THR A 23 -6.13 4.80 -6.11
N GLN A 24 -5.88 3.49 -6.16
CA GLN A 24 -4.51 2.96 -6.06
C GLN A 24 -3.64 3.45 -7.22
N SER A 25 -4.20 3.60 -8.42
CA SER A 25 -3.48 4.11 -9.59
C SER A 25 -3.07 5.56 -9.40
N GLU A 26 -4.00 6.42 -8.96
CA GLU A 26 -3.70 7.84 -8.68
C GLU A 26 -2.64 7.99 -7.59
N PHE A 27 -2.73 7.21 -6.52
CA PHE A 27 -1.72 7.21 -5.46
C PHE A 27 -0.34 6.78 -6.00
N CYS A 28 -0.30 5.72 -6.81
CA CYS A 28 0.93 5.23 -7.40
C CYS A 28 1.57 6.26 -8.35
N GLU A 29 0.77 6.91 -9.19
CA GLU A 29 1.22 7.97 -10.11
C GLU A 29 1.74 9.19 -9.33
N LEU A 30 1.01 9.64 -8.32
CA LEU A 30 1.37 10.80 -7.49
C LEU A 30 2.72 10.61 -6.78
N HIS A 31 3.00 9.39 -6.30
CA HIS A 31 4.21 9.09 -5.53
C HIS A 31 5.30 8.37 -6.35
N ASN A 32 5.14 8.27 -7.68
CA ASN A 32 6.04 7.54 -8.57
C ASN A 32 6.32 6.09 -8.11
N ILE A 33 5.29 5.42 -7.59
CA ILE A 33 5.37 4.03 -7.14
C ILE A 33 4.90 3.14 -8.29
N PRO A 34 5.71 2.15 -8.72
CA PRO A 34 5.25 1.18 -9.70
C PRO A 34 4.05 0.36 -9.17
N MET A 35 2.96 0.27 -9.93
CA MET A 35 1.72 -0.41 -9.52
C MET A 35 1.94 -1.88 -9.13
N ASN A 36 2.89 -2.56 -9.79
CA ASN A 36 3.32 -3.91 -9.44
C ASN A 36 3.95 -3.95 -8.04
N ARG A 37 4.84 -3.01 -7.70
CA ARG A 37 5.47 -2.88 -6.37
C ARG A 37 4.44 -2.59 -5.30
N PHE A 38 3.51 -1.69 -5.57
CA PHE A 38 2.44 -1.37 -4.62
C PHE A 38 1.61 -2.61 -4.30
N SER A 39 1.19 -3.35 -5.33
CA SER A 39 0.48 -4.62 -5.15
C SER A 39 1.32 -5.65 -4.40
N GLU A 40 2.61 -5.81 -4.75
CA GLU A 40 3.53 -6.72 -4.06
C GLU A 40 3.59 -6.48 -2.55
N ILE A 41 3.53 -5.20 -2.13
CA ILE A 41 3.56 -4.75 -0.72
C ILE A 41 2.23 -5.04 -0.03
N LEU A 42 1.10 -4.67 -0.65
CA LEU A 42 -0.22 -4.93 -0.08
C LEU A 42 -0.44 -6.42 0.22
N TYR A 43 0.04 -7.29 -0.66
CA TYR A 43 -0.10 -8.75 -0.56
C TYR A 43 1.09 -9.45 0.13
N GLY A 44 2.05 -8.70 0.68
CA GLY A 44 3.16 -9.26 1.47
C GLY A 44 4.15 -10.13 0.69
N SER A 45 4.18 -10.03 -0.64
CA SER A 45 5.07 -10.83 -1.50
C SER A 45 6.53 -10.38 -1.50
N ARG A 46 6.82 -9.17 -1.01
CA ARG A 46 8.19 -8.68 -0.79
C ARG A 46 8.28 -7.83 0.49
N PRO A 47 9.40 -7.92 1.23
CA PRO A 47 9.76 -6.98 2.29
C PRO A 47 10.36 -5.70 1.70
N GLY A 48 9.66 -5.06 0.74
CA GLY A 48 10.11 -3.83 0.12
C GLY A 48 10.00 -2.66 1.09
N THR A 49 11.00 -2.46 1.95
CA THR A 49 11.00 -1.46 3.03
C THR A 49 10.79 -0.04 2.49
N LYS A 50 11.59 0.39 1.50
CA LYS A 50 11.52 1.77 0.97
C LYS A 50 10.12 2.25 0.59
N TYR A 51 9.38 1.48 -0.20
CA TYR A 51 8.04 1.89 -0.65
C TYR A 51 7.00 1.67 0.43
N ARG A 52 7.14 0.65 1.27
CA ARG A 52 6.25 0.41 2.40
C ARG A 52 6.33 1.57 3.41
N ASP A 53 7.53 2.00 3.74
CA ASP A 53 7.78 3.13 4.65
C ASP A 53 7.24 4.43 4.07
N LEU A 54 7.41 4.65 2.75
CA LEU A 54 6.82 5.79 2.05
C LEU A 54 5.28 5.77 2.10
N ILE A 55 4.66 4.63 1.79
CA ILE A 55 3.20 4.48 1.82
C ILE A 55 2.68 4.73 3.24
N ALA A 56 3.36 4.16 4.24
CA ALA A 56 3.00 4.34 5.64
C ALA A 56 3.11 5.81 6.08
N ALA A 57 4.17 6.50 5.68
CA ALA A 57 4.37 7.91 6.00
C ALA A 57 3.34 8.83 5.32
N VAL A 58 3.01 8.57 4.05
CA VAL A 58 2.06 9.40 3.30
C VAL A 58 0.62 9.20 3.80
N LEU A 59 0.24 7.96 4.11
CA LEU A 59 -1.11 7.63 4.58
C LEU A 59 -1.24 7.68 6.11
N ASP A 60 -0.24 8.23 6.83
CA ASP A 60 -0.15 8.27 8.29
C ASP A 60 -0.47 6.91 8.98
N ILE A 61 -0.09 5.82 8.33
CA ILE A 61 -0.30 4.48 8.87
C ILE A 61 0.78 4.22 9.91
N LYS A 62 0.39 4.40 11.18
CA LYS A 62 1.20 3.97 12.33
C LYS A 62 1.30 2.45 12.29
N GLU A 63 2.43 1.94 11.80
CA GLU A 63 2.84 0.58 12.09
C GLU A 63 3.19 0.54 13.57
N ALA A 64 2.40 -0.21 14.35
CA ALA A 64 2.85 -0.64 15.66
C ALA A 64 4.08 -1.52 15.40
N ALA A 65 5.26 -1.01 15.77
CA ALA A 65 6.51 -1.75 15.78
C ALA A 65 6.37 -3.06 16.58
#